data_AF-A0A0G1CFZ8-F1
#
_entry.id   AF-A0A0G1CFZ8-F1
#
_cell.length_a   1.000
_cell.length_b   1.000
_cell.length_c   1.000
_cell.angle_alpha   90.00
_cell.angle_beta   90.00
_cell.angle_gamma   90.00
#
_symmetry.space_group_name_H-M   'P 1'
#
loop_
_entity.id
_entity.type
_entity.pdbx_description
1 polymer ?
#
loop_
_entity_poly.entity_id
_entity_poly.type
_entity_poly.pdbx_seq_one_letter_code
_entity_poly.pdbx_strand_id
1 'polypeptide(L)'
;MENTTTGPATTQVTTDQTVAPTAFDITAYNATLETVRRRMTIIEKSKEEFKQLKEMHDSALMNNTVYVEADKAVKDTTNKRKLVANQLIKQPGMAETIGKMKTIKEQIKENEESLANELMEYYRTAGVTEIEDENGQVQEFVISIRLKPKVNTG
;
A
#
# COMPACT_ATOMS: atom_id res chain seq x y z
N MET A 1 -51.56 28.91 -42.29
CA MET A 1 -52.18 27.59 -42.04
C MET A 1 -51.24 26.84 -41.13
N GLU A 2 -51.62 26.76 -39.86
CA GLU A 2 -50.99 25.90 -38.86
C GLU A 2 -51.20 24.44 -39.25
N ASN A 3 -50.20 23.58 -39.05
CA ASN A 3 -50.45 22.32 -38.35
C ASN A 3 -49.16 21.80 -37.70
N THR A 4 -49.21 21.70 -36.39
CA THR A 4 -48.32 20.99 -35.49
C THR A 4 -48.55 19.48 -35.57
N THR A 5 -47.49 18.66 -35.60
CA THR A 5 -47.56 17.31 -35.02
C THR A 5 -46.23 16.94 -34.36
N THR A 6 -46.37 16.54 -33.10
CA THR A 6 -45.39 16.17 -32.09
C THR A 6 -45.04 14.68 -32.15
N GLY A 7 -43.75 14.35 -32.07
CA GLY A 7 -43.15 13.13 -31.45
C GLY A 7 -43.39 11.74 -32.08
N PRO A 8 -42.65 10.68 -31.64
CA PRO A 8 -41.73 10.63 -30.51
C PRO A 8 -40.27 10.22 -30.85
N ALA A 9 -39.37 10.58 -29.92
CA ALA A 9 -38.00 10.11 -29.82
C ALA A 9 -37.96 8.59 -29.61
N THR A 10 -37.11 7.88 -30.37
CA THR A 10 -36.75 6.49 -30.07
C THR A 10 -35.32 6.48 -29.52
N THR A 11 -35.25 6.38 -28.21
CA THR A 11 -34.07 6.01 -27.42
C THR A 11 -33.50 4.69 -27.97
N GLN A 12 -32.31 4.71 -28.56
CA GLN A 12 -31.55 3.49 -28.76
C GLN A 12 -30.95 3.08 -27.41
N VAL A 13 -31.50 2.01 -26.87
CA VAL A 13 -30.99 1.28 -25.71
C VAL A 13 -29.62 0.72 -26.08
N THR A 14 -28.56 1.24 -25.45
CA THR A 14 -27.23 0.62 -25.46
C THR A 14 -27.35 -0.71 -24.73
N THR A 15 -27.34 -1.82 -25.46
CA THR A 15 -27.24 -3.14 -24.85
C THR A 15 -25.87 -3.31 -24.23
N ASP A 16 -25.90 -3.29 -22.90
CA ASP A 16 -24.90 -3.77 -21.97
C ASP A 16 -24.26 -5.10 -22.45
N GLN A 17 -23.00 -5.04 -22.88
CA GLN A 17 -22.20 -6.23 -23.16
C GLN A 17 -21.74 -6.83 -21.83
N THR A 18 -22.60 -7.67 -21.27
CA THR A 18 -22.20 -8.68 -20.28
C THR A 18 -21.26 -9.68 -20.96
N VAL A 19 -19.95 -9.46 -20.79
CA VAL A 19 -18.93 -10.38 -21.30
C VAL A 19 -19.05 -11.71 -20.54
N ALA A 20 -19.59 -12.73 -21.20
CA ALA A 20 -19.62 -14.09 -20.70
C ALA A 20 -18.19 -14.56 -20.38
N PRO A 21 -17.97 -15.41 -19.35
CA PRO A 21 -16.66 -15.95 -19.07
C PRO A 21 -16.18 -16.79 -20.27
N THR A 22 -15.15 -16.31 -20.96
CA THR A 22 -14.53 -17.01 -22.09
C THR A 22 -14.00 -18.37 -21.62
N ALA A 23 -14.28 -19.42 -22.40
CA ALA A 23 -13.75 -20.77 -22.15
C ALA A 23 -12.22 -20.74 -21.96
N PHE A 24 -11.71 -21.62 -21.09
CA PHE A 24 -10.29 -21.68 -20.76
C PHE A 24 -9.43 -21.94 -22.02
N ASP A 25 -8.65 -20.94 -22.42
CA ASP A 25 -7.70 -21.04 -23.54
C ASP A 25 -6.37 -21.62 -23.06
N ILE A 26 -6.17 -22.91 -23.34
CA ILE A 26 -4.97 -23.66 -22.96
C ILE A 26 -3.70 -23.12 -23.65
N THR A 27 -3.81 -22.55 -24.85
CA THR A 27 -2.66 -22.03 -25.60
C THR A 27 -2.21 -20.71 -24.99
N ALA A 28 -3.15 -19.79 -24.71
CA ALA A 28 -2.85 -18.54 -24.01
C ALA A 28 -2.31 -18.78 -22.59
N TYR A 29 -2.86 -19.77 -21.88
CA TYR A 29 -2.35 -20.20 -20.58
C TYR A 29 -0.90 -20.67 -20.66
N ASN A 30 -0.57 -21.58 -21.58
CA ASN A 30 0.78 -22.11 -21.72
C ASN A 30 1.79 -21.03 -22.14
N ALA A 31 1.42 -20.12 -23.05
CA ALA A 31 2.27 -18.99 -23.44
C ALA A 31 2.55 -18.05 -22.25
N THR A 32 1.53 -17.79 -21.43
CA THR A 32 1.67 -17.01 -20.19
C THR A 32 2.54 -17.74 -19.18
N LEU A 33 2.36 -19.04 -19.00
CA LEU A 33 3.14 -19.87 -18.09
C LEU A 33 4.63 -19.90 -18.45
N GLU A 34 4.99 -20.07 -19.72
CA GLU A 34 6.38 -20.01 -20.18
C GLU A 34 6.99 -18.62 -19.99
N THR A 35 6.20 -17.56 -20.22
CA THR A 35 6.63 -16.19 -19.93
C THR A 35 6.90 -15.98 -18.44
N VAL A 36 6.01 -16.48 -17.57
CA VAL A 36 6.17 -16.42 -16.12
C VAL A 36 7.41 -17.20 -15.68
N ARG A 37 7.61 -18.42 -16.17
CA ARG A 37 8.80 -19.26 -15.86
C ARG A 37 10.10 -18.58 -16.28
N ARG A 38 10.15 -18.05 -17.50
CA ARG A 38 11.31 -17.28 -17.99
C ARG A 38 11.60 -16.10 -17.07
N ARG A 39 10.57 -15.34 -16.66
CA ARG A 39 10.73 -14.21 -15.73
C ARG A 39 11.22 -14.67 -14.37
N MET A 40 10.73 -15.79 -13.84
CA MET A 40 11.22 -16.37 -12.58
C MET A 40 12.72 -16.69 -12.66
N THR A 41 13.17 -17.37 -13.72
CA THR A 41 14.59 -17.68 -13.91
C THR A 41 15.46 -16.42 -14.04
N ILE A 42 14.98 -15.39 -14.74
CA ILE A 42 15.70 -14.11 -14.83
C ILE A 42 15.81 -13.50 -13.44
N ILE A 43 14.72 -13.44 -12.67
CA ILE A 43 14.71 -12.88 -11.33
C ILE A 43 15.68 -13.63 -10.40
N GLU A 44 15.72 -14.96 -10.46
CA GLU A 44 16.65 -15.76 -9.65
C GLU A 44 18.10 -15.47 -9.99
N LYS A 45 18.45 -15.43 -11.28
CA LYS A 45 19.81 -15.07 -11.72
C LYS A 45 20.19 -13.65 -11.31
N SER A 46 19.29 -12.68 -11.50
CA SER A 46 19.53 -11.30 -11.11
C SER A 46 19.67 -11.13 -9.60
N LYS A 47 18.96 -11.92 -8.78
CA LYS A 47 19.13 -11.92 -7.32
C LYS A 47 20.50 -12.43 -6.91
N GLU A 48 21.00 -13.48 -7.56
CA GLU A 48 22.32 -14.03 -7.27
C GLU A 48 23.44 -13.07 -7.68
N GLU A 49 23.36 -12.50 -8.89
CA GLU A 49 24.32 -11.48 -9.35
C GLU A 49 24.33 -10.25 -8.43
N PHE A 50 23.15 -9.77 -8.05
CA PHE A 50 23.01 -8.66 -7.10
C PHE A 50 23.69 -8.98 -5.76
N LYS A 51 23.50 -10.18 -5.24
CA LYS A 51 24.12 -10.62 -3.98
C LYS A 51 25.66 -10.58 -4.07
N GLN A 52 26.23 -11.09 -5.15
CA GLN A 52 27.69 -11.10 -5.35
C GLN A 52 28.25 -9.68 -5.46
N LEU A 53 27.60 -8.82 -6.26
CA LEU A 53 28.00 -7.41 -6.38
C LEU A 53 27.90 -6.67 -5.04
N LYS A 54 26.86 -6.97 -4.25
CA LYS A 54 26.68 -6.41 -2.91
C LYS A 54 27.80 -6.83 -1.96
N GLU A 55 28.16 -8.12 -1.95
CA GLU A 55 29.27 -8.63 -1.13
C GLU A 55 30.61 -8.01 -1.52
N MET A 56 30.88 -7.88 -2.83
CA MET A 56 32.09 -7.21 -3.33
C MET A 56 32.12 -5.73 -2.93
N HIS A 57 31.01 -5.02 -3.10
CA HIS A 57 30.85 -3.62 -2.70
C HIS A 57 31.10 -3.44 -1.19
N ASP A 58 30.47 -4.27 -0.35
CA ASP A 58 30.63 -4.20 1.09
C ASP A 58 32.07 -4.50 1.51
N SER A 59 32.70 -5.49 0.87
CA SER A 59 34.11 -5.82 1.12
C SER A 59 35.04 -4.65 0.77
N ALA A 60 34.79 -3.96 -0.35
CA ALA A 60 35.57 -2.78 -0.75
C ALA A 60 35.47 -1.65 0.28
N LEU A 61 34.28 -1.42 0.84
CA LEU A 61 34.08 -0.45 1.92
C LEU A 61 34.78 -0.88 3.21
N MET A 62 34.62 -2.13 3.64
CA MET A 62 35.20 -2.62 4.90
C MET A 62 36.73 -2.73 4.88
N ASN A 63 37.33 -2.83 3.70
CA ASN A 63 38.79 -2.82 3.54
C ASN A 63 39.37 -1.39 3.42
N ASN A 64 38.53 -0.37 3.26
CA ASN A 64 38.97 1.01 3.19
C ASN A 64 39.07 1.61 4.61
N THR A 65 40.28 1.93 5.06
CA THR A 65 40.53 2.47 6.41
C THR A 65 39.78 3.77 6.69
N VAL A 66 39.71 4.69 5.72
CA VAL A 66 39.00 5.97 5.88
C VAL A 66 37.50 5.74 6.08
N TYR A 67 36.91 4.82 5.31
CA TYR A 67 35.51 4.45 5.47
C TYR A 67 35.25 3.80 6.83
N VAL A 68 36.09 2.85 7.26
CA VAL A 68 35.93 2.15 8.54
C VAL A 68 36.01 3.12 9.73
N GLU A 69 36.94 4.07 9.70
CA GLU A 69 37.07 5.10 10.74
C GLU A 69 35.85 6.02 10.76
N ALA A 70 35.37 6.45 9.60
CA ALA A 70 34.16 7.28 9.49
C ALA A 70 32.91 6.52 9.98
N ASP A 71 32.73 5.26 9.58
CA ASP A 71 31.62 4.42 10.02
C ASP A 71 31.64 4.20 11.55
N LYS A 72 32.82 3.99 12.13
CA LYS A 72 33.00 3.92 13.59
C LYS A 72 32.59 5.22 14.27
N ALA A 73 33.04 6.38 13.76
CA ALA A 73 32.69 7.67 14.33
C ALA A 73 31.17 7.94 14.27
N VAL A 74 30.50 7.55 13.18
CA VAL A 74 29.03 7.62 13.03
C VAL A 74 28.34 6.70 14.03
N LYS A 75 28.80 5.46 14.19
CA LYS A 75 28.26 4.50 15.17
C LYS A 75 28.38 5.04 16.59
N ASP A 76 29.55 5.54 16.97
CA ASP A 76 29.79 6.10 18.30
C ASP A 76 28.90 7.30 18.58
N THR A 77 28.78 8.22 17.63
CA THR A 77 27.91 9.39 17.74
C THR A 77 26.43 9.00 17.82
N THR A 78 26.01 8.03 17.00
CA THR A 78 24.64 7.50 17.01
C THR A 78 24.31 6.83 18.35
N ASN A 79 25.26 6.06 18.91
CA ASN A 79 25.10 5.43 20.21
C ASN A 79 25.00 6.47 21.33
N LYS A 80 25.87 7.50 21.33
CA LYS A 80 25.78 8.63 22.27
C LYS A 80 24.42 9.32 22.18
N ARG A 81 23.94 9.64 20.97
CA ARG A 81 22.62 10.23 20.75
C ARG A 81 21.49 9.33 21.29
N LYS A 82 21.55 8.02 21.03
CA LYS A 82 20.58 7.06 21.56
C LYS A 82 20.58 7.01 23.09
N LEU A 83 21.75 7.03 23.73
CA LEU A 83 21.86 7.06 25.19
C LEU A 83 21.22 8.32 25.77
N VAL A 84 21.52 9.50 25.20
CA VAL A 84 20.91 10.77 25.62
C VAL A 84 19.40 10.75 25.40
N ALA A 85 18.93 10.31 24.23
CA ALA A 85 17.50 10.18 23.95
C ALA A 85 16.80 9.24 24.94
N ASN A 86 17.40 8.10 25.27
CA ASN A 86 16.86 7.16 26.26
C ASN A 86 16.82 7.75 27.67
N GLN A 87 17.77 8.61 28.03
CA GLN A 87 17.73 9.34 29.29
C GLN A 87 16.61 10.38 29.30
N LEU A 88 16.43 11.12 28.20
CA LEU A 88 15.35 12.09 28.04
C LEU A 88 13.97 11.43 28.10
N ILE A 89 13.79 10.27 27.47
CA ILE A 89 12.54 9.51 27.51
C ILE A 89 12.14 9.10 28.93
N LYS A 90 13.12 8.81 29.78
CA LYS A 90 12.89 8.45 31.19
C LYS A 90 12.51 9.65 32.06
N GLN A 91 12.66 10.87 31.57
CA GLN A 91 12.21 12.05 32.30
C GLN A 91 10.68 12.03 32.40
N PRO A 92 10.09 12.32 33.59
CA PRO A 92 8.65 12.16 33.81
C PRO A 92 7.76 12.82 32.75
N GLY A 93 8.05 14.06 32.34
CA GLY A 93 7.27 14.77 31.33
C GLY A 93 7.35 14.16 29.92
N MET A 94 8.48 13.55 29.56
CA MET A 94 8.65 12.89 28.27
C MET A 94 7.96 11.51 28.26
N ALA A 95 8.10 10.74 29.35
CA ALA A 95 7.41 9.47 29.52
C ALA A 95 5.88 9.64 29.46
N GLU A 96 5.36 10.67 30.13
CA GLU A 96 3.93 11.02 30.08
C GLU A 96 3.50 11.38 28.66
N THR A 97 4.28 12.20 27.95
CA THR A 97 4.01 12.60 26.56
C THR A 97 3.96 11.38 25.64
N ILE A 98 4.91 10.45 25.77
CA ILE A 98 4.94 9.20 24.97
C ILE A 98 3.73 8.32 25.29
N GLY A 99 3.33 8.25 26.57
CA GLY A 99 2.10 7.58 26.99
C GLY A 99 0.87 8.16 26.28
N LYS A 100 0.70 9.49 26.32
CA LYS A 100 -0.39 10.19 25.63
C LYS A 100 -0.37 9.95 24.12
N MET A 101 0.79 10.02 23.49
CA MET A 101 0.93 9.74 22.05
C MET A 101 0.51 8.31 21.71
N LYS A 102 0.86 7.32 22.53
CA LYS A 102 0.46 5.93 22.32
C LYS A 102 -1.06 5.78 22.42
N THR A 103 -1.67 6.35 23.46
CA THR A 103 -3.12 6.34 23.64
C THR A 103 -3.85 7.01 22.47
N ILE A 104 -3.40 8.20 22.04
CA ILE A 104 -4.00 8.89 20.88
C ILE A 104 -3.86 8.05 19.61
N LYS A 105 -2.72 7.38 19.41
CA LYS A 105 -2.53 6.50 18.26
C LYS A 105 -3.48 5.30 18.26
N GLU A 106 -3.73 4.70 19.42
CA GLU A 106 -4.69 3.61 19.58
C GLU A 106 -6.11 4.12 19.28
N GLN A 107 -6.48 5.28 19.83
CA GLN A 107 -7.76 5.94 19.53
C GLN A 107 -7.93 6.25 18.04
N ILE A 108 -6.93 6.81 17.37
CA ILE A 108 -6.98 7.07 15.91
C ILE A 108 -7.28 5.77 15.16
N LYS A 109 -6.57 4.69 15.48
CA LYS A 109 -6.77 3.39 14.82
C LYS A 109 -8.18 2.85 15.03
N GLU A 110 -8.69 2.90 16.25
CA GLU A 110 -10.06 2.46 16.57
C GLU A 110 -11.11 3.28 15.81
N ASN A 111 -10.91 4.60 15.71
CA ASN A 111 -11.78 5.49 14.93
C ASN A 111 -11.68 5.23 13.43
N GLU A 112 -10.48 5.00 12.88
CA GLU A 112 -10.31 4.64 11.46
C GLU A 112 -10.97 3.32 11.10
N GLU A 113 -10.89 2.31 11.98
CA GLU A 113 -11.59 1.02 11.80
C GLU A 113 -13.11 1.20 11.85
N SER A 114 -13.61 2.02 12.78
CA SER A 114 -15.03 2.33 12.90
C SER A 114 -15.54 3.09 11.68
N LEU A 115 -14.81 4.13 11.26
CA LEU A 115 -15.07 4.91 10.06
C LEU A 115 -15.11 4.01 8.82
N ALA A 116 -14.14 3.10 8.64
CA ALA A 116 -14.15 2.19 7.50
C ALA A 116 -15.42 1.32 7.43
N ASN A 117 -15.91 0.83 8.58
CA ASN A 117 -17.17 0.08 8.64
C ASN A 117 -18.37 0.95 8.27
N GLU A 118 -18.41 2.18 8.79
CA GLU A 118 -19.47 3.16 8.51
C GLU A 118 -19.49 3.56 7.03
N LEU A 119 -18.32 3.79 6.41
CA LEU A 119 -18.17 4.09 4.99
C LEU A 119 -18.63 2.93 4.10
N MET A 120 -18.36 1.69 4.50
CA MET A 120 -18.84 0.50 3.78
C MET A 120 -20.37 0.38 3.86
N GLU A 121 -20.97 0.66 5.02
CA GLU A 121 -22.43 0.68 5.18
C GLU A 121 -23.08 1.84 4.42
N TYR A 122 -22.44 3.01 4.42
CA TYR A 122 -22.85 4.16 3.62
C TYR A 122 -22.84 3.82 2.12
N TYR A 123 -21.76 3.21 1.62
CA TYR A 123 -21.71 2.71 0.25
C TYR A 123 -22.82 1.70 -0.05
N ARG A 124 -23.07 0.75 0.87
CA ARG A 124 -24.11 -0.28 0.71
C ARG A 124 -25.52 0.32 0.61
N THR A 125 -25.78 1.41 1.31
CA THR A 125 -27.10 2.03 1.42
C THR A 125 -27.33 3.11 0.37
N ALA A 126 -26.35 3.98 0.13
CA ALA A 126 -26.46 5.14 -0.77
C ALA A 126 -25.86 4.88 -2.16
N GLY A 127 -24.93 3.93 -2.30
CA GLY A 127 -24.28 3.59 -3.57
C GLY A 127 -23.27 4.61 -4.09
N VAL A 128 -22.87 5.58 -3.25
CA VAL A 128 -21.95 6.67 -3.59
C VAL A 128 -20.70 6.63 -2.70
N THR A 129 -19.61 7.22 -3.17
CA THR A 129 -18.30 7.24 -2.49
C THR A 129 -17.87 8.63 -2.02
N GLU A 130 -18.68 9.65 -2.33
CA GLU A 130 -18.44 11.04 -1.93
C GLU A 130 -19.09 11.37 -0.58
N ILE A 131 -18.36 12.09 0.26
CA ILE A 131 -18.81 12.60 1.56
C ILE A 131 -18.36 14.05 1.71
N GLU A 132 -19.28 14.91 2.14
CA GLU A 132 -18.99 16.28 2.51
C GLU A 132 -18.57 16.33 3.99
N ASP A 133 -17.43 16.93 4.28
CA ASP A 133 -16.97 17.16 5.65
C ASP A 133 -17.67 18.36 6.31
N GLU A 134 -17.42 18.56 7.61
CA GLU A 134 -18.03 19.65 8.39
C GLU A 134 -17.69 21.06 7.86
N ASN A 135 -16.66 21.19 7.01
CA ASN A 135 -16.25 22.45 6.40
C ASN A 135 -16.81 22.63 4.97
N GLY A 136 -17.65 21.69 4.51
CA GLY A 136 -18.21 21.70 3.17
C GLY A 136 -17.26 21.19 2.08
N GLN A 137 -16.14 20.54 2.45
CA GLN A 137 -15.24 19.94 1.47
C GLN A 137 -15.69 18.51 1.15
N VAL A 138 -15.89 18.24 -0.14
CA VAL A 138 -16.23 16.91 -0.62
C VAL A 138 -14.97 16.06 -0.77
N GLN A 139 -14.98 14.90 -0.14
CA GLN A 139 -13.93 13.89 -0.18
C GLN A 139 -14.50 12.60 -0.77
N GLU A 140 -13.66 11.81 -1.44
CA GLU A 140 -14.03 10.49 -1.98
C GLU A 140 -13.24 9.40 -1.24
N PHE A 141 -13.91 8.33 -0.78
CA PHE A 141 -13.23 7.18 -0.18
C PHE A 141 -13.03 6.03 -1.17
N VAL A 142 -11.92 5.30 -1.00
CA VAL A 142 -11.52 4.19 -1.88
C VAL A 142 -11.71 2.85 -1.20
N ILE A 143 -12.47 1.94 -1.83
CA ILE A 143 -12.64 0.55 -1.38
C ILE A 143 -11.50 -0.30 -1.97
N SER A 144 -10.60 -0.82 -1.12
CA SER A 144 -9.48 -1.67 -1.54
C SER A 144 -9.62 -3.11 -1.03
N ILE A 145 -9.87 -4.05 -1.95
CA ILE A 145 -9.89 -5.49 -1.65
C ILE A 145 -8.52 -6.08 -1.99
N ARG A 146 -7.92 -6.83 -1.05
CA ARG A 146 -6.60 -7.47 -1.26
C ARG A 146 -6.63 -8.93 -0.82
N LEU A 147 -6.13 -9.82 -1.69
CA LEU A 147 -5.86 -11.21 -1.38
C LEU A 147 -4.46 -11.33 -0.73
N LYS A 148 -4.36 -12.05 0.38
CA LYS A 148 -3.07 -12.40 1.01
C LYS A 148 -2.86 -13.92 0.95
N PRO A 149 -1.62 -14.41 0.77
CA PRO A 149 -1.32 -15.83 0.84
C PRO A 149 -1.79 -16.44 2.16
N LYS A 150 -2.36 -17.65 2.10
CA LYS A 150 -2.71 -18.41 3.30
C LYS A 150 -1.40 -18.86 3.97
N VAL A 151 -1.08 -18.28 5.13
CA VAL A 151 0.02 -18.77 5.96
C VAL A 151 -0.46 -20.05 6.63
N ASN A 152 0.01 -21.21 6.16
CA ASN A 152 -0.16 -22.46 6.89
C ASN A 152 0.89 -22.48 8.01
N THR A 153 0.50 -22.11 9.23
CA THR A 153 1.30 -22.42 10.42
C THR A 153 1.13 -23.91 10.70
N GLY A 154 2.18 -24.68 10.43
CA GLY A 154 2.26 -26.10 10.80
C GLY A 154 2.56 -26.28 12.27
#